data_AF-A0A8T8C6S7-F1
#
_entry.id   AF-A0A8T8C6S7-F1
#
_cell.length_a   1.000
_cell.length_b   1.000
_cell.length_c   1.000
_cell.angle_alpha   90.00
_cell.angle_beta   90.00
_cell.angle_gamma   90.00
#
_symmetry.space_group_name_H-M   'P 1'
#
loop_
_entity.id
_entity.type
_entity.pdbx_description
1 polymer ?
#
loop_
_entity_poly.entity_id
_entity_poly.type
_entity_poly.pdbx_seq_one_letter_code
_entity_poly.pdbx_strand_id
1 'polypeptide(L)'
;MRPVKEKFTYYVGWDVGGWNCDKNPASRDALVILDSARALVGTPWRGNLRSLFNEASSAEILVSKIIELCRIEVDPDHSFRLLFAIDTPLGFSKAFATLVVSRMAAGPILSSSTNPYLHRETERFLFERGLSPLSPIKDMIGSQATKGIHFLACFAPELERCGVWTDGCHIHAIEAYPSACKRSASINAMRQPFYDEPDGAIPVGKPKARPELYHSDLEDALTCALIGWSFEHRPDLLVHPTPTIDPFEGWIYVPADGLRTLEGT
;
A
#
# COMPACT_ATOMS: atom_id res chain seq x y z
N MET A 1 1.66 -22.59 31.66
CA MET A 1 2.18 -21.93 30.44
C MET A 1 1.09 -22.07 29.40
N ARG A 2 0.37 -20.99 29.04
CA ARG A 2 -0.64 -21.08 27.97
C ARG A 2 0.09 -21.40 26.67
N PRO A 3 -0.39 -22.32 25.83
CA PRO A 3 0.22 -22.57 24.54
C PRO A 3 0.27 -21.25 23.77
N VAL A 4 1.42 -20.94 23.17
CA VAL A 4 1.55 -19.82 22.24
C VAL A 4 0.60 -20.13 21.10
N LYS A 5 -0.53 -19.42 21.04
CA LYS A 5 -1.45 -19.54 19.92
C LYS A 5 -0.67 -19.20 18.66
N GLU A 6 -0.80 -20.04 17.64
CA GLU A 6 -0.23 -19.74 16.33
C GLU A 6 -0.80 -18.40 15.85
N LYS A 7 0.08 -17.55 15.32
CA LYS A 7 -0.26 -16.19 14.89
C LYS A 7 -0.20 -16.13 13.38
N PHE A 8 -1.36 -16.00 12.75
CA PHE A 8 -1.48 -15.93 11.30
C PHE A 8 -1.35 -14.48 10.81
N THR A 9 -0.78 -14.30 9.62
CA THR A 9 -0.74 -13.00 8.93
C THR A 9 -1.71 -13.03 7.76
N TYR A 10 -2.64 -12.07 7.71
CA TYR A 10 -3.38 -11.75 6.50
C TYR A 10 -2.77 -10.52 5.84
N TYR A 11 -2.64 -10.56 4.52
CA TYR A 11 -2.03 -9.51 3.71
C TYR A 11 -3.13 -8.66 3.08
N VAL A 12 -3.28 -7.44 3.58
CA VAL A 12 -4.30 -6.50 3.16
C VAL A 12 -3.69 -5.54 2.16
N GLY A 13 -4.16 -5.57 0.93
CA GLY A 13 -3.90 -4.51 -0.02
C GLY A 13 -4.99 -3.46 0.05
N TRP A 14 -4.59 -2.20 0.12
CA TRP A 14 -5.50 -1.06 0.23
C TRP A 14 -5.21 -0.02 -0.85
N ASP A 15 -6.11 0.12 -1.83
CA ASP A 15 -6.15 1.31 -2.68
C ASP A 15 -6.99 2.40 -1.99
N VAL A 16 -6.39 3.58 -1.79
CA VAL A 16 -6.90 4.58 -0.85
C VAL A 16 -7.82 5.57 -1.55
N GLY A 17 -9.06 5.65 -1.07
CA GLY A 17 -10.00 6.69 -1.45
C GLY A 17 -9.86 7.94 -0.59
N GLY A 18 -10.25 9.10 -1.11
CA GLY A 18 -10.32 10.33 -0.31
C GLY A 18 -11.30 10.21 0.88
N TRP A 19 -11.25 11.18 1.82
CA TRP A 19 -12.09 11.20 3.02
C TRP A 19 -13.60 11.13 2.75
N ASN A 20 -14.05 11.72 1.65
CA ASN A 20 -15.47 11.84 1.27
C ASN A 20 -15.76 11.13 -0.06
N CYS A 21 -15.12 9.98 -0.31
CA CYS A 21 -15.25 9.24 -1.57
C CYS A 21 -16.59 8.48 -1.74
N ASP A 22 -17.53 8.59 -0.79
CA ASP A 22 -18.81 7.86 -0.76
C ASP A 22 -19.57 7.87 -2.10
N LYS A 23 -19.52 9.00 -2.80
CA LYS A 23 -20.22 9.24 -4.07
C LYS A 23 -19.28 9.32 -5.28
N ASN A 24 -17.97 9.14 -5.10
CA ASN A 24 -17.02 9.17 -6.20
C ASN A 24 -17.04 7.80 -6.91
N PRO A 25 -17.53 7.69 -8.16
CA PRO A 25 -17.53 6.41 -8.85
C PRO A 25 -16.11 5.98 -9.27
N ALA A 26 -15.20 6.93 -9.47
CA ALA A 26 -13.90 6.72 -10.07
C ALA A 26 -12.78 6.36 -9.07
N SER A 27 -12.94 6.68 -7.79
CA SER A 27 -11.95 6.39 -6.76
C SER A 27 -12.60 6.30 -5.39
N ARG A 28 -12.39 5.17 -4.73
CA ARG A 28 -12.89 4.81 -3.39
C ARG A 28 -11.84 4.00 -2.65
N ASP A 29 -12.04 3.80 -1.35
CA ASP A 29 -11.24 2.79 -0.65
C ASP A 29 -11.58 1.42 -1.23
N ALA A 30 -10.56 0.63 -1.56
CA ALA A 30 -10.71 -0.76 -1.94
C ALA A 30 -9.77 -1.64 -1.13
N LEU A 31 -10.26 -2.78 -0.66
CA LEU A 31 -9.54 -3.75 0.16
C LEU A 31 -9.58 -5.11 -0.50
N VAL A 32 -8.42 -5.75 -0.60
CA VAL A 32 -8.25 -7.14 -1.00
C VAL A 32 -7.37 -7.83 0.03
N ILE A 33 -7.76 -9.02 0.48
CA ILE A 33 -7.05 -9.73 1.55
C ILE A 33 -6.60 -11.10 1.05
N LEU A 34 -5.33 -11.41 1.27
CA LEU A 34 -4.72 -12.71 0.96
C LEU A 34 -4.29 -13.41 2.26
N ASP A 35 -4.29 -14.73 2.24
CA ASP A 35 -3.66 -15.55 3.29
C ASP A 35 -2.16 -15.82 3.02
N SER A 36 -1.52 -16.63 3.87
CA SER A 36 -0.12 -17.04 3.70
C SER A 36 0.11 -17.90 2.46
N ALA A 37 -0.89 -18.64 1.99
CA ALA A 37 -0.84 -19.40 0.74
C ALA A 37 -1.05 -18.52 -0.51
N ARG A 38 -1.22 -17.20 -0.33
CA ARG A 38 -1.53 -16.22 -1.39
C ARG A 38 -2.89 -16.50 -2.04
N ALA A 39 -3.81 -17.13 -1.32
CA ALA A 39 -5.18 -17.30 -1.76
C ALA A 39 -6.01 -16.07 -1.38
N LEU A 40 -6.96 -15.68 -2.24
CA LEU A 40 -7.96 -14.67 -1.89
C LEU A 40 -8.84 -15.21 -0.76
N VAL A 41 -8.96 -14.46 0.33
CA VAL A 41 -9.84 -14.80 1.46
C VAL A 41 -10.92 -13.74 1.64
N GLY A 42 -12.13 -14.19 1.97
CA GLY A 42 -13.30 -13.33 2.07
C GLY A 42 -13.71 -12.72 0.72
N THR A 43 -14.38 -11.58 0.79
CA THR A 43 -14.89 -10.81 -0.34
C THR A 43 -14.13 -9.49 -0.45
N PRO A 44 -13.50 -9.18 -1.60
CA PRO A 44 -12.97 -7.85 -1.90
C PRO A 44 -14.01 -6.77 -1.64
N TRP A 45 -13.60 -5.69 -0.96
CA TRP A 45 -14.52 -4.64 -0.54
C TRP A 45 -14.16 -3.30 -1.19
N ARG A 46 -15.17 -2.52 -1.58
CA ARG A 46 -14.98 -1.17 -2.12
C ARG A 46 -16.01 -0.20 -1.53
N GLY A 47 -15.56 0.90 -0.94
CA GLY A 47 -16.41 1.87 -0.26
C GLY A 47 -15.65 3.04 0.35
N ASN A 48 -16.07 3.51 1.53
CA ASN A 48 -15.36 4.55 2.27
C ASN A 48 -15.11 4.11 3.71
N LEU A 49 -13.85 4.02 4.11
CA LEU A 49 -13.42 3.59 5.45
C LEU A 49 -13.56 4.70 6.51
N ARG A 50 -13.93 5.93 6.14
CA ARG A 50 -14.02 7.06 7.09
C ARG A 50 -14.85 6.74 8.33
N SER A 51 -16.05 6.19 8.17
CA SER A 51 -16.90 5.87 9.33
C SER A 51 -16.27 4.81 10.21
N LEU A 52 -15.66 3.79 9.60
CA LEU A 52 -14.96 2.72 10.30
C LEU A 52 -13.79 3.29 11.14
N PHE A 53 -13.00 4.22 10.58
CA PHE A 53 -11.90 4.89 11.31
C PHE A 53 -12.41 5.75 12.47
N ASN A 54 -13.52 6.45 12.30
CA ASN A 54 -14.10 7.26 13.39
C ASN A 54 -14.66 6.41 14.54
N GLU A 55 -15.13 5.20 14.26
CA GLU A 55 -15.77 4.32 15.24
C GLU A 55 -14.80 3.36 15.93
N ALA A 56 -13.67 3.02 15.31
CA ALA A 56 -12.68 2.13 15.89
C ALA A 56 -11.83 2.90 16.91
N SER A 57 -11.89 2.49 18.18
CA SER A 57 -11.10 3.10 19.26
C SER A 57 -9.72 2.47 19.48
N SER A 58 -9.41 1.37 18.77
CA SER A 58 -8.13 0.67 18.84
C SER A 58 -7.83 -0.10 17.56
N ALA A 59 -6.56 -0.49 17.37
CA ALA A 59 -6.13 -1.35 16.26
C ALA A 59 -6.83 -2.73 16.27
N GLU A 60 -7.06 -3.32 17.45
CA GLU A 60 -7.79 -4.60 17.61
C GLU A 60 -9.23 -4.50 17.08
N ILE A 61 -9.95 -3.44 17.45
CA ILE A 61 -11.32 -3.19 16.99
C ILE A 61 -11.33 -2.94 15.49
N LEU A 62 -10.37 -2.15 14.99
CA LEU A 62 -10.22 -1.89 13.57
C LEU A 62 -10.05 -3.18 12.77
N VAL A 63 -9.09 -4.02 13.18
CA VAL A 63 -8.79 -5.30 12.53
C VAL A 63 -10.03 -6.20 12.51
N SER A 64 -10.74 -6.31 13.64
CA SER A 64 -11.98 -7.09 13.72
C SER A 64 -13.05 -6.57 12.76
N LYS A 65 -13.24 -5.26 12.68
CA LYS A 65 -14.19 -4.64 11.73
C LYS A 65 -13.78 -4.84 10.27
N ILE A 66 -12.49 -4.84 9.95
CA ILE A 66 -12.00 -5.09 8.58
C ILE A 66 -12.25 -6.54 8.16
N ILE A 67 -12.01 -7.50 9.06
CA ILE A 67 -12.34 -8.92 8.85
C ILE A 67 -13.83 -9.10 8.59
N GLU A 68 -14.70 -8.47 9.40
CA GLU A 68 -16.15 -8.49 9.19
C GLU A 68 -16.55 -7.84 7.85
N LEU A 69 -16.00 -6.66 7.56
CA LEU A 69 -16.27 -5.89 6.34
C LEU A 69 -15.95 -6.70 5.06
N CYS A 70 -14.85 -7.44 5.10
CA CYS A 70 -14.40 -8.31 4.02
C CYS A 70 -14.96 -9.73 4.14
N ARG A 71 -15.84 -10.03 5.12
CA ARG A 71 -16.48 -11.35 5.31
C ARG A 71 -15.48 -12.51 5.37
N ILE A 72 -14.40 -12.34 6.12
CA ILE A 72 -13.41 -13.39 6.33
C ILE A 72 -13.83 -14.23 7.53
N GLU A 73 -13.85 -15.55 7.33
CA GLU A 73 -14.01 -16.50 8.43
C GLU A 73 -12.66 -16.70 9.12
N VAL A 74 -12.59 -16.31 10.39
CA VAL A 74 -11.40 -16.48 11.23
C VAL A 74 -11.67 -17.55 12.28
N ASP A 75 -10.68 -18.40 12.52
CA ASP A 75 -10.74 -19.37 13.61
C ASP A 75 -10.63 -18.64 14.96
N PRO A 76 -11.63 -18.72 15.85
CA PRO A 76 -11.60 -18.06 17.16
C PRO A 76 -10.48 -18.56 18.07
N ASP A 77 -9.94 -19.76 17.80
CA ASP A 77 -8.84 -20.32 18.57
C ASP A 77 -7.48 -19.80 18.12
N HIS A 78 -7.39 -19.14 16.97
CA HIS A 78 -6.15 -18.58 16.45
C HIS A 78 -6.05 -17.08 16.65
N SER A 79 -4.81 -16.62 16.84
CA SER A 79 -4.51 -15.18 16.82
C SER A 79 -4.09 -14.79 15.41
N PHE A 80 -4.35 -13.55 15.01
CA PHE A 80 -3.91 -13.06 13.71
C PHE A 80 -3.46 -11.61 13.78
N ARG A 81 -2.74 -11.18 12.74
CA ARG A 81 -2.41 -9.79 12.44
C ARG A 81 -2.77 -9.46 10.99
N LEU A 82 -2.98 -8.20 10.72
CA LEU A 82 -3.11 -7.67 9.37
C LEU A 82 -1.83 -6.94 8.97
N LEU A 83 -1.25 -7.30 7.82
CA LEU A 83 -0.19 -6.54 7.17
C LEU A 83 -0.81 -5.73 6.03
N PHE A 84 -0.91 -4.42 6.22
CA PHE A 84 -1.41 -3.47 5.23
C PHE A 84 -0.30 -3.03 4.28
N ALA A 85 -0.51 -3.22 2.99
CA ALA A 85 0.22 -2.58 1.92
C ALA A 85 -0.70 -1.51 1.31
N ILE A 86 -0.31 -0.23 1.44
CA ILE A 86 -1.22 0.90 1.26
C ILE A 86 -0.79 1.74 0.05
N ASP A 87 -1.68 1.93 -0.93
CA ASP A 87 -1.47 2.80 -2.09
C ASP A 87 -1.79 4.26 -1.78
N THR A 88 -0.97 4.86 -0.93
CA THR A 88 -0.94 6.31 -0.76
C THR A 88 0.35 6.75 -0.09
N PRO A 89 0.83 7.98 -0.34
CA PRO A 89 1.96 8.51 0.40
C PRO A 89 1.72 8.51 1.92
N LEU A 90 2.55 7.77 2.66
CA LEU A 90 2.50 7.64 4.12
C LEU A 90 3.42 8.62 4.84
N GLY A 91 4.07 9.52 4.08
CA GLY A 91 4.90 10.58 4.60
C GLY A 91 4.99 11.74 3.61
N PHE A 92 5.38 12.90 4.13
CA PHE A 92 5.77 14.04 3.31
C PHE A 92 7.28 14.20 3.32
N SER A 93 7.81 14.95 2.36
CA SER A 93 9.23 15.28 2.39
C SER A 93 9.59 16.10 3.63
N LYS A 94 10.78 15.87 4.16
CA LYS A 94 11.33 16.59 5.30
C LYS A 94 11.37 18.09 5.04
N ALA A 95 11.76 18.50 3.84
CA ALA A 95 11.80 19.91 3.47
C ALA A 95 10.41 20.55 3.49
N PHE A 96 9.36 19.84 3.06
CA PHE A 96 7.98 20.34 3.17
C PHE A 96 7.54 20.45 4.62
N ALA A 97 7.79 19.41 5.43
CA ALA A 97 7.47 19.45 6.86
C ALA A 97 8.18 20.60 7.57
N THR A 98 9.47 20.80 7.32
CA THR A 98 10.27 21.92 7.85
C THR A 98 9.75 23.28 7.38
N LEU A 99 9.31 23.42 6.13
CA LEU A 99 8.71 24.64 5.63
C LEU A 99 7.42 24.99 6.39
N VAL A 100 6.52 24.02 6.56
CA VAL A 100 5.21 24.26 7.20
C VAL A 100 5.33 24.47 8.70
N VAL A 101 6.16 23.67 9.38
CA VAL A 101 6.28 23.69 10.85
C VAL A 101 7.23 24.78 11.33
N SER A 102 8.41 24.89 10.71
CA SER A 102 9.49 25.78 11.17
C SER A 102 9.62 27.05 10.34
N ARG A 103 8.87 27.20 9.25
CA ARG A 103 8.96 28.35 8.32
C ARG A 103 10.35 28.55 7.73
N MET A 104 11.09 27.45 7.56
CA MET A 104 12.43 27.46 6.99
C MET A 104 12.38 27.02 5.52
N ALA A 105 12.92 27.86 4.64
CA ALA A 105 13.01 27.53 3.22
C ALA A 105 14.13 26.51 2.97
N ALA A 106 13.85 25.52 2.12
CA ALA A 106 14.85 24.74 1.42
C ALA A 106 15.66 25.64 0.45
N GLY A 107 16.75 25.08 -0.07
CA GLY A 107 17.59 25.74 -1.08
C GLY A 107 16.88 25.97 -2.43
N PRO A 108 17.65 26.17 -3.51
CA PRO A 108 17.10 26.46 -4.83
C PRO A 108 16.07 25.44 -5.31
N ILE A 109 15.00 25.92 -5.94
CA ILE A 109 13.96 25.09 -6.55
C ILE A 109 14.23 24.99 -8.05
N LEU A 110 14.51 23.77 -8.52
CA LEU A 110 14.89 23.50 -9.90
C LEU A 110 13.73 22.84 -10.67
N SER A 111 13.90 21.58 -11.11
CA SER A 111 12.85 20.85 -11.84
C SER A 111 11.79 20.29 -10.88
N SER A 112 10.66 19.85 -11.45
CA SER A 112 9.59 19.20 -10.67
C SER A 112 10.10 17.94 -9.96
N SER A 113 10.86 17.07 -10.63
CA SER A 113 11.32 15.79 -10.07
C SER A 113 12.36 15.96 -8.97
N THR A 114 13.11 17.07 -8.98
CA THR A 114 14.10 17.40 -7.94
C THR A 114 13.57 18.39 -6.91
N ASN A 115 12.28 18.76 -6.96
CA ASN A 115 11.74 19.75 -6.04
C ASN A 115 11.65 19.15 -4.63
N PRO A 116 12.40 19.70 -3.65
CA PRO A 116 12.52 19.10 -2.32
C PRO A 116 11.20 19.13 -1.54
N TYR A 117 10.26 20.00 -1.88
CA TYR A 117 8.96 20.09 -1.22
C TYR A 117 7.91 19.11 -1.78
N LEU A 118 8.10 18.64 -3.02
CA LEU A 118 7.08 17.83 -3.70
C LEU A 118 7.30 16.34 -3.52
N HIS A 119 8.55 15.92 -3.39
CA HIS A 119 8.96 14.52 -3.47
C HIS A 119 9.96 14.22 -2.34
N ARG A 120 9.80 13.07 -1.68
CA ARG A 120 10.74 12.49 -0.72
C ARG A 120 11.95 11.92 -1.46
N GLU A 121 12.96 11.50 -0.71
CA GLU A 121 14.10 10.75 -1.28
C GLU A 121 13.62 9.47 -1.98
N THR A 122 12.61 8.82 -1.41
CA THR A 122 11.96 7.64 -1.99
C THR A 122 11.36 7.90 -3.37
N GLU A 123 10.63 9.00 -3.60
CA GLU A 123 10.14 9.32 -4.95
C GLU A 123 11.28 9.65 -5.92
N ARG A 124 12.31 10.35 -5.46
CA ARG A 124 13.49 10.66 -6.29
C ARG A 124 14.19 9.38 -6.75
N PHE A 125 14.33 8.40 -5.85
CA PHE A 125 14.84 7.07 -6.18
C PHE A 125 14.04 6.40 -7.30
N LEU A 126 12.71 6.56 -7.31
CA LEU A 126 11.83 6.03 -8.35
C LEU A 126 11.97 6.81 -9.68
N PHE A 127 12.12 8.14 -9.62
CA PHE A 127 12.39 8.97 -10.80
C PHE A 127 13.65 8.54 -11.54
N GLU A 128 14.74 8.31 -10.81
CA GLU A 128 16.01 7.83 -11.37
C GLU A 128 15.86 6.50 -12.11
N ARG A 129 14.85 5.69 -11.74
CA ARG A 129 14.56 4.37 -12.33
C ARG A 129 13.41 4.38 -13.32
N GLY A 130 13.11 5.56 -13.86
CA GLY A 130 12.18 5.76 -14.97
C GLY A 130 10.71 5.55 -14.59
N LEU A 131 10.36 5.88 -13.35
CA LEU A 131 8.99 6.06 -12.89
C LEU A 131 8.70 7.55 -12.66
N SER A 132 7.43 7.90 -12.53
CA SER A 132 6.98 9.26 -12.26
C SER A 132 5.94 9.24 -11.14
N PRO A 133 6.35 9.02 -9.88
CA PRO A 133 5.42 8.97 -8.76
C PRO A 133 4.72 10.33 -8.57
N LEU A 134 3.47 10.26 -8.12
CA LEU A 134 2.67 11.44 -7.84
C LEU A 134 3.13 12.12 -6.53
N SER A 135 2.97 13.43 -6.46
CA SER A 135 3.21 14.23 -5.26
C SER A 135 1.89 14.56 -4.57
N PRO A 136 1.75 14.32 -3.26
CA PRO A 136 0.60 14.77 -2.46
C PRO A 136 0.29 16.27 -2.56
N ILE A 137 1.32 17.08 -2.80
CA ILE A 137 1.22 18.53 -2.82
C ILE A 137 0.77 19.02 -4.20
N LYS A 138 1.29 18.40 -5.27
CA LYS A 138 1.06 18.85 -6.65
C LYS A 138 -0.13 18.17 -7.31
N ASP A 139 -0.27 16.86 -7.14
CA ASP A 139 -1.12 16.01 -7.99
C ASP A 139 -2.48 15.71 -7.37
N MET A 140 -2.93 16.57 -6.43
CA MET A 140 -4.25 16.52 -5.80
C MET A 140 -4.57 15.21 -5.04
N ILE A 141 -3.54 14.44 -4.64
CA ILE A 141 -3.71 13.21 -3.83
C ILE A 141 -3.57 13.44 -2.31
N GLY A 142 -3.61 14.70 -1.87
CA GLY A 142 -3.49 15.06 -0.44
C GLY A 142 -4.61 14.49 0.44
N SER A 143 -5.81 14.25 -0.12
CA SER A 143 -6.92 13.62 0.62
C SER A 143 -6.60 12.17 0.97
N GLN A 144 -6.05 11.40 0.03
CA GLN A 144 -5.62 10.02 0.22
C GLN A 144 -4.43 9.97 1.18
N ALA A 145 -3.41 10.81 0.95
CA ALA A 145 -2.20 10.83 1.78
C ALA A 145 -2.53 11.12 3.25
N THR A 146 -3.35 12.14 3.52
CA THR A 146 -3.78 12.43 4.90
C THR A 146 -4.60 11.31 5.54
N LYS A 147 -5.34 10.52 4.74
CA LYS A 147 -6.10 9.37 5.22
C LYS A 147 -5.19 8.20 5.60
N GLY A 148 -4.19 7.88 4.78
CA GLY A 148 -3.18 6.88 5.11
C GLY A 148 -2.37 7.28 6.35
N ILE A 149 -1.89 8.53 6.40
CA ILE A 149 -1.15 9.05 7.56
C ILE A 149 -2.00 9.05 8.84
N HIS A 150 -3.29 9.40 8.74
CA HIS A 150 -4.22 9.32 9.87
C HIS A 150 -4.40 7.87 10.36
N PHE A 151 -4.57 6.91 9.43
CA PHE A 151 -4.64 5.49 9.77
C PHE A 151 -3.41 5.05 10.58
N LEU A 152 -2.20 5.43 10.15
CA LEU A 152 -0.97 5.14 10.90
C LEU A 152 -1.00 5.76 12.28
N ALA A 153 -1.29 7.07 12.38
CA ALA A 153 -1.29 7.78 13.65
C ALA A 153 -2.28 7.20 14.69
N CYS A 154 -3.42 6.65 14.22
CA CYS A 154 -4.44 6.08 15.09
C CYS A 154 -4.22 4.59 15.40
N PHE A 155 -3.70 3.81 14.45
CA PHE A 155 -3.77 2.35 14.53
C PHE A 155 -2.43 1.63 14.32
N ALA A 156 -1.38 2.32 13.88
CA ALA A 156 -0.03 1.79 13.75
C ALA A 156 1.01 2.92 14.00
N PRO A 157 1.04 3.52 15.20
CA PRO A 157 1.80 4.75 15.44
C PRO A 157 3.31 4.53 15.61
N GLU A 158 3.74 3.29 15.82
CA GLU A 158 5.15 2.97 16.06
C GLU A 158 5.88 2.77 14.74
N LEU A 159 6.94 3.54 14.50
CA LEU A 159 7.85 3.32 13.39
C LEU A 159 8.86 2.22 13.77
N GLU A 160 8.60 0.99 13.35
CA GLU A 160 9.46 -0.18 13.64
C GLU A 160 10.83 -0.04 12.94
N ARG A 161 10.79 0.35 11.67
CA ARG A 161 11.95 0.68 10.84
C ARG A 161 11.52 1.55 9.66
N CYS A 162 12.47 2.09 8.89
CA CYS A 162 12.16 2.92 7.73
C CYS A 162 11.13 2.22 6.80
N GLY A 163 9.98 2.87 6.61
CA GLY A 163 8.88 2.37 5.79
C GLY A 163 8.01 1.27 6.40
N VAL A 164 8.16 0.95 7.69
CA VAL A 164 7.36 -0.08 8.37
C VAL A 164 6.81 0.50 9.67
N TRP A 165 5.48 0.51 9.77
CA TRP A 165 4.73 1.01 10.92
C TRP A 165 3.96 -0.12 11.59
N THR A 166 3.73 -0.02 12.90
CA THR A 166 3.02 -1.05 13.68
C THR A 166 2.35 -0.50 14.95
N ASP A 167 1.46 -1.30 15.55
CA ASP A 167 1.01 -1.18 16.95
C ASP A 167 1.71 -2.20 17.88
N GLY A 168 2.69 -2.94 17.36
CA GLY A 168 3.38 -4.03 18.06
C GLY A 168 2.56 -5.32 18.18
N CYS A 169 1.31 -5.34 17.70
CA CYS A 169 0.41 -6.48 17.90
C CYS A 169 -0.45 -6.83 16.69
N HIS A 170 -1.44 -6.02 16.32
CA HIS A 170 -2.49 -6.37 15.36
C HIS A 170 -2.20 -5.90 13.94
N ILE A 171 -1.43 -4.82 13.78
CA ILE A 171 -1.24 -4.15 12.50
C ILE A 171 0.25 -4.00 12.21
N HIS A 172 0.63 -4.40 11.00
CA HIS A 172 1.82 -3.92 10.32
C HIS A 172 1.35 -3.11 9.10
N ALA A 173 2.05 -2.04 8.76
CA ALA A 173 1.74 -1.23 7.59
C ALA A 173 3.01 -0.88 6.83
N ILE A 174 2.93 -0.94 5.51
CA ILE A 174 3.95 -0.52 4.56
C ILE A 174 3.30 0.31 3.45
N GLU A 175 4.08 1.21 2.85
CA GLU A 175 3.65 1.92 1.65
C GLU A 175 3.89 1.07 0.40
N ALA A 176 2.89 0.98 -0.47
CA ALA A 176 2.92 0.26 -1.72
C ALA A 176 2.67 1.22 -2.90
N TYR A 177 3.08 0.82 -4.11
CA TYR A 177 2.84 1.61 -5.31
C TYR A 177 2.52 0.69 -6.52
N PRO A 178 1.24 0.33 -6.73
CA PRO A 178 0.77 -0.56 -7.79
C PRO A 178 1.25 -0.16 -9.19
N SER A 179 1.34 1.13 -9.47
CA SER A 179 1.80 1.61 -10.78
C SER A 179 3.24 1.19 -11.12
N ALA A 180 4.12 0.98 -10.13
CA ALA A 180 5.46 0.42 -10.35
C ALA A 180 5.43 -1.05 -10.77
N CYS A 181 4.35 -1.78 -10.48
CA CYS A 181 4.21 -3.21 -10.77
C CYS A 181 3.81 -3.49 -12.22
N LYS A 182 3.37 -2.49 -12.99
CA LYS A 182 2.90 -2.66 -14.37
C LYS A 182 3.94 -3.34 -15.29
N ARG A 183 5.23 -3.14 -15.02
CA ARG A 183 6.34 -3.75 -15.76
C ARG A 183 6.97 -4.96 -15.07
N SER A 184 6.53 -5.30 -13.86
CA SER A 184 7.10 -6.39 -13.07
C SER A 184 6.58 -7.74 -13.55
N ALA A 185 7.47 -8.58 -14.08
CA ALA A 185 7.12 -9.92 -14.50
C ALA A 185 6.72 -10.79 -13.29
N SER A 186 7.41 -10.63 -12.16
CA SER A 186 7.16 -11.38 -10.93
C SER A 186 5.78 -11.07 -10.33
N ILE A 187 5.41 -9.80 -10.17
CA ILE A 187 4.07 -9.43 -9.68
C ILE A 187 3.00 -9.86 -10.69
N ASN A 188 3.24 -9.68 -12.00
CA ASN A 188 2.28 -10.10 -13.03
C ASN A 188 2.03 -11.62 -13.01
N ALA A 189 3.07 -12.43 -12.79
CA ALA A 189 2.93 -13.88 -12.64
C ALA A 189 2.12 -14.25 -11.39
N MET A 190 2.31 -13.55 -10.28
CA MET A 190 1.53 -13.75 -9.06
C MET A 190 0.07 -13.30 -9.19
N ARG A 191 -0.21 -12.34 -10.10
CA ARG A 191 -1.57 -11.90 -10.42
C ARG A 191 -2.35 -12.90 -11.27
N GLN A 192 -1.70 -13.66 -12.15
CA GLN A 192 -2.39 -14.53 -13.12
C GLN A 192 -3.50 -15.41 -12.51
N PRO A 193 -3.31 -16.08 -11.36
CA PRO A 193 -4.36 -16.93 -10.79
C PRO A 193 -5.67 -16.20 -10.48
N PHE A 194 -5.67 -14.87 -10.36
CA PHE A 194 -6.85 -14.05 -10.05
C PHE A 194 -7.60 -13.56 -11.31
N TYR A 195 -7.19 -14.02 -12.49
CA TYR A 195 -7.83 -13.72 -13.77
C TYR A 195 -8.33 -15.02 -14.39
N ASP A 196 -9.43 -14.93 -15.14
CA ASP A 196 -9.91 -16.05 -15.93
C ASP A 196 -8.96 -16.26 -17.11
N GLU A 197 -8.68 -17.52 -17.43
CA GLU A 197 -7.98 -17.89 -18.67
C GLU A 197 -8.77 -17.33 -19.86
N PRO A 198 -8.11 -16.73 -20.85
CA PRO A 198 -8.79 -16.25 -22.04
C PRO A 198 -9.51 -17.43 -22.69
N ASP A 199 -10.83 -17.31 -22.80
CA ASP A 199 -11.68 -18.29 -23.48
C ASP A 199 -11.08 -18.49 -24.89
N GLY A 200 -10.81 -19.73 -25.28
CA GLY A 200 -9.86 -20.13 -26.33
C GLY A 200 -10.13 -19.62 -27.77
N ALA A 201 -10.96 -18.61 -27.95
CA ALA A 201 -11.21 -17.88 -29.17
C ALA A 201 -10.59 -16.46 -29.11
N ILE A 202 -9.43 -16.32 -29.76
CA ILE A 202 -8.72 -15.09 -30.17
C ILE A 202 -7.77 -14.47 -29.10
N PRO A 203 -6.44 -14.51 -29.34
CA PRO A 203 -5.44 -13.97 -28.41
C PRO A 203 -5.15 -12.49 -28.69
N VAL A 204 -6.07 -11.57 -28.38
CA VAL A 204 -5.77 -10.12 -28.37
C VAL A 204 -6.67 -9.37 -27.37
N GLY A 205 -6.54 -9.67 -26.08
CA GLY A 205 -7.30 -8.96 -25.04
C GLY A 205 -6.62 -9.04 -23.68
N LYS A 206 -6.81 -8.01 -22.83
CA LYS A 206 -6.39 -8.10 -21.43
C LYS A 206 -7.10 -9.29 -20.76
N PRO A 207 -6.42 -10.07 -19.90
CA PRO A 207 -7.06 -11.12 -19.11
C PRO A 207 -8.29 -10.58 -18.40
N LYS A 208 -9.38 -11.35 -18.37
CA LYS A 208 -10.61 -10.94 -17.71
C LYS A 208 -10.44 -11.15 -16.21
N ALA A 209 -10.52 -10.07 -15.43
CA ALA A 209 -10.47 -10.17 -13.97
C ALA A 209 -11.64 -11.02 -13.47
N ARG A 210 -11.41 -11.80 -12.41
CA ARG A 210 -12.49 -12.51 -11.73
C ARG A 210 -13.62 -11.55 -11.32
N PRO A 211 -14.89 -12.00 -11.23
CA PRO A 211 -16.03 -11.12 -10.95
C PRO A 211 -15.91 -10.26 -9.69
N GLU A 212 -15.16 -10.74 -8.68
CA GLU A 212 -14.91 -10.03 -7.43
C GLU A 212 -14.00 -8.80 -7.62
N LEU A 213 -13.21 -8.75 -8.69
CA LEU A 213 -12.28 -7.67 -9.04
C LEU A 213 -12.87 -6.80 -10.16
N TYR A 214 -14.13 -6.38 -10.00
CA TYR A 214 -14.91 -5.68 -11.03
C TYR A 214 -14.51 -4.21 -11.26
N HIS A 215 -13.55 -3.66 -10.50
CA HIS A 215 -13.15 -2.26 -10.56
C HIS A 215 -11.63 -2.11 -10.45
N SER A 216 -11.06 -1.09 -11.08
CA SER A 216 -9.61 -0.81 -11.05
C SER A 216 -9.07 -0.67 -9.63
N ASP A 217 -9.77 0.02 -8.74
CA ASP A 217 -9.39 0.14 -7.32
C ASP A 217 -9.17 -1.24 -6.66
N LEU A 218 -9.98 -2.24 -7.02
CA LEU A 218 -9.82 -3.61 -6.49
C LEU A 218 -8.63 -4.34 -7.11
N GLU A 219 -8.28 -4.04 -8.37
CA GLU A 219 -7.07 -4.57 -9.00
C GLU A 219 -5.79 -3.94 -8.42
N ASP A 220 -5.81 -2.63 -8.13
CA ASP A 220 -4.72 -1.92 -7.48
C ASP A 220 -4.57 -2.36 -6.02
N ALA A 221 -5.69 -2.58 -5.30
CA ALA A 221 -5.70 -3.21 -3.99
C ALA A 221 -5.15 -4.65 -4.03
N LEU A 222 -5.52 -5.49 -4.99
CA LEU A 222 -4.92 -6.82 -5.15
C LEU A 222 -3.40 -6.71 -5.36
N THR A 223 -2.96 -5.77 -6.18
CA THR A 223 -1.53 -5.54 -6.42
C THR A 223 -0.81 -5.13 -5.13
N CYS A 224 -1.41 -4.27 -4.32
CA CYS A 224 -0.90 -3.97 -2.99
C CYS A 224 -0.82 -5.21 -2.09
N ALA A 225 -1.86 -6.05 -2.06
CA ALA A 225 -1.87 -7.26 -1.24
C ALA A 225 -0.73 -8.21 -1.63
N LEU A 226 -0.40 -8.30 -2.91
CA LEU A 226 0.74 -9.07 -3.43
C LEU A 226 2.09 -8.46 -3.04
N ILE A 227 2.20 -7.12 -2.99
CA ILE A 227 3.39 -6.45 -2.43
C ILE A 227 3.53 -6.80 -0.95
N GLY A 228 2.44 -6.70 -0.16
CA GLY A 228 2.42 -7.08 1.25
C GLY A 228 2.82 -8.54 1.49
N TRP A 229 2.27 -9.46 0.69
CA TRP A 229 2.65 -10.87 0.75
C TRP A 229 4.12 -11.10 0.38
N SER A 230 4.61 -10.41 -0.65
CA SER A 230 6.02 -10.49 -1.09
C SER A 230 6.98 -9.92 -0.05
N PHE A 231 6.58 -8.87 0.65
CA PHE A 231 7.39 -8.28 1.72
C PHE A 231 7.74 -9.28 2.81
N GLU A 232 6.83 -10.19 3.16
CA GLU A 232 7.07 -11.23 4.17
C GLU A 232 7.70 -12.50 3.57
N HIS A 233 7.21 -12.98 2.44
CA HIS A 233 7.60 -14.30 1.91
C HIS A 233 8.69 -14.28 0.83
N ARG A 234 8.85 -13.16 0.13
CA ARG A 234 9.76 -12.96 -0.99
C ARG A 234 10.41 -11.57 -0.95
N PRO A 235 11.04 -11.19 0.18
CA PRO A 235 11.61 -9.86 0.34
C PRO A 235 12.69 -9.55 -0.72
N ASP A 236 13.31 -10.59 -1.30
CA ASP A 236 14.25 -10.49 -2.41
C ASP A 236 13.66 -9.86 -3.69
N LEU A 237 12.35 -9.92 -3.87
CA LEU A 237 11.66 -9.33 -5.03
C LEU A 237 11.47 -7.82 -4.88
N LEU A 238 11.55 -7.28 -3.67
CA LEU A 238 11.24 -5.87 -3.40
C LEU A 238 12.52 -5.07 -3.16
N VAL A 239 12.49 -3.80 -3.53
CA VAL A 239 13.54 -2.86 -3.17
C VAL A 239 13.34 -2.40 -1.72
N HIS A 240 14.41 -2.44 -0.94
CA HIS A 240 14.45 -2.02 0.47
C HIS A 240 15.09 -0.64 0.62
N PRO A 241 14.73 0.10 1.69
CA PRO A 241 15.30 1.42 1.94
C PRO A 241 16.81 1.36 2.10
N THR A 242 17.51 2.36 1.56
CA THR A 242 18.94 2.56 1.84
C THR A 242 19.12 3.20 3.22
N PRO A 243 20.30 3.03 3.87
CA PRO A 243 20.56 3.66 5.17
C PRO A 243 20.51 5.19 5.19
N THR A 244 20.46 5.84 4.02
CA THR A 244 20.42 7.30 3.86
C THR A 244 19.01 7.88 3.97
N ILE A 245 17.97 7.06 3.77
CA ILE A 245 16.58 7.51 3.78
C ILE A 245 16.20 7.94 5.19
N ASP A 246 15.69 9.16 5.32
CA ASP A 246 15.10 9.64 6.57
C ASP A 246 13.90 8.75 6.93
N PRO A 247 13.91 8.04 8.08
CA PRO A 247 12.82 7.15 8.45
C PRO A 247 11.45 7.83 8.53
N PHE A 248 11.41 9.16 8.77
CA PHE A 248 10.17 9.93 8.82
C PHE A 248 9.58 10.24 7.44
N GLU A 249 10.40 10.23 6.37
CA GLU A 249 9.87 10.29 5.01
C GLU A 249 9.23 8.95 4.62
N GLY A 250 9.75 7.83 5.15
CA GLY A 250 9.26 6.49 4.87
C GLY A 250 9.77 5.92 3.55
N TRP A 251 9.29 4.73 3.19
CA TRP A 251 9.75 3.98 2.02
C TRP A 251 8.58 3.34 1.27
N ILE A 252 8.65 3.35 -0.06
CA ILE A 252 7.70 2.72 -0.97
C ILE A 252 8.28 1.38 -1.40
N TYR A 253 7.62 0.30 -1.02
CA TYR A 253 8.01 -1.04 -1.48
C TYR A 253 7.50 -1.28 -2.89
N VAL A 254 8.45 -1.49 -3.81
CA VAL A 254 8.19 -1.76 -5.23
C VAL A 254 9.01 -2.96 -5.70
N PRO A 255 8.53 -3.71 -6.70
CA PRO A 255 9.27 -4.85 -7.23
C PRO A 255 10.51 -4.40 -8.00
N ALA A 256 11.65 -5.03 -7.73
CA ALA A 256 12.94 -4.69 -8.34
C ALA A 256 12.93 -4.88 -9.87
N ASP A 257 12.23 -5.91 -10.36
CA ASP A 257 12.10 -6.21 -11.79
C ASP A 257 11.12 -5.28 -12.54
N GLY A 258 10.41 -4.39 -11.83
CA GLY A 258 9.58 -3.32 -12.43
C GLY A 258 10.35 -2.02 -12.72
N LEU A 259 11.56 -1.89 -12.16
CA LEU A 259 12.41 -0.71 -12.26
C LEU A 259 13.37 -0.81 -13.44
N ARG A 260 13.69 0.33 -14.06
CA ARG A 260 14.78 0.37 -15.04
C ARG A 260 16.11 0.25 -14.31
N THR A 261 17.04 -0.52 -14.86
CA THR A 261 18.45 -0.48 -14.47
C THR A 261 19.01 0.90 -14.76
N LEU A 262 19.78 1.44 -13.82
CA LEU A 262 20.63 2.59 -14.08
C LEU A 262 21.73 2.10 -15.03
N GLU A 263 21.64 2.44 -16.32
CA GLU A 263 22.79 2.27 -17.21
C GLU A 263 23.92 3.14 -16.67
N GLY A 264 25.09 2.54 -16.46
CA GLY A 264 26.25 3.23 -15.89
C GLY A 264 26.60 4.47 -16.71
N THR A 265 26.41 5.63 -16.11
CA THR A 265 27.05 6.89 -16.54
C THR A 265 28.54 6.85 -16.23
#